data_AF-A0A0F7TDL2-F1
#
_entry.id   AF-A0A0F7TDL2-F1
#
_cell.length_a   1.000
_cell.length_b   1.000
_cell.length_c   1.000
_cell.angle_alpha   90.00
_cell.angle_beta   90.00
_cell.angle_gamma   90.00
#
_symmetry.space_group_name_H-M   'P 1'
#
loop_
_entity.id
_entity.type
_entity.pdbx_description
1 polymer ?
#
loop_
_entity_poly.entity_id
_entity_poly.type
_entity_poly.pdbx_seq_one_letter_code
_entity_poly.pdbx_strand_id
1 'polypeptide(L)'
;MHQLNLLVTALLSTTALSSAAAILPSAASARILPTQTTHNDNSTQLPYGTVINHCTVPKTIAIAFDDGPYIYTEQVLDILANASIHATFFFNGDWKGNIYELSHIVRRTLAEGHQIGSHSWSHLNLTTIPYSTILTEMLTLESAFHHILGFTPTYTRTPWLHVNELVLSAMSELRYHVIGASIVTDDKTNDHPSRSWRSFELFKEGLEHRGSIVLAHDSQENTAKRLVGGMIGEVQRRGLKGESVLFETGLDCF
;
A
#
# COMPACT_ATOMS: atom_id res chain seq x y z
N MET A 1 -29.15 4.24 88.84
CA MET A 1 -27.82 4.73 88.41
C MET A 1 -27.63 4.33 86.94
N HIS A 2 -27.34 5.32 86.10
CA HIS A 2 -26.76 5.34 84.74
C HIS A 2 -26.63 4.02 83.91
N GLN A 3 -27.24 3.96 82.71
CA GLN A 3 -26.66 4.16 81.35
C GLN A 3 -26.08 2.84 80.75
N LEU A 4 -26.09 2.48 79.45
CA LEU A 4 -26.58 3.00 78.16
C LEU A 4 -26.42 1.87 77.08
N ASN A 5 -27.28 1.88 76.04
CA ASN A 5 -27.03 1.58 74.59
C ASN A 5 -26.46 0.21 74.12
N LEU A 6 -26.81 -0.37 72.95
CA LEU A 6 -27.63 0.03 71.79
C LEU A 6 -28.08 -1.23 70.99
N LEU A 7 -29.24 -1.13 70.32
CA LEU A 7 -29.86 -2.07 69.38
C LEU A 7 -29.05 -2.31 68.08
N VAL A 8 -29.33 -3.39 67.35
CA VAL A 8 -30.07 -3.40 66.05
C VAL A 8 -30.39 -4.85 65.61
N THR A 9 -31.64 -5.09 65.25
CA THR A 9 -32.27 -6.32 64.74
C THR A 9 -32.14 -6.47 63.22
N ALA A 10 -31.88 -7.68 62.72
CA ALA A 10 -31.86 -8.02 61.28
C ALA A 10 -33.18 -8.69 60.84
N LEU A 11 -33.78 -8.22 59.75
CA LEU A 11 -34.98 -8.77 59.11
C LEU A 11 -34.63 -9.78 58.01
N LEU A 12 -35.41 -10.87 57.94
CA LEU A 12 -35.48 -11.81 56.81
C LEU A 12 -36.36 -11.26 55.69
N SER A 13 -35.99 -11.53 54.43
CA SER A 13 -36.97 -11.66 53.34
C SER A 13 -36.46 -12.60 52.25
N THR A 14 -37.31 -13.57 51.89
CA THR A 14 -37.14 -14.58 50.84
C THR A 14 -37.71 -14.06 49.52
N THR A 15 -36.97 -14.15 48.42
CA THR A 15 -37.47 -13.84 47.07
C THR A 15 -37.93 -15.11 46.35
N ALA A 16 -39.17 -15.09 45.86
CA ALA A 16 -39.76 -16.12 45.01
C ALA A 16 -39.58 -15.74 43.52
N LEU A 17 -39.31 -16.73 42.68
CA LEU A 17 -39.22 -16.62 41.23
C LEU A 17 -40.62 -16.43 40.60
N SER A 18 -40.72 -15.52 39.63
CA SER A 18 -41.87 -15.40 38.72
C SER A 18 -41.40 -15.55 37.27
N SER A 19 -41.94 -16.54 36.57
CA SER A 19 -41.72 -16.83 35.16
C SER A 19 -42.46 -15.82 34.27
N ALA A 20 -41.76 -15.21 33.31
CA ALA A 20 -42.37 -14.41 32.25
C ALA A 20 -42.27 -15.16 30.92
N ALA A 21 -43.42 -15.47 30.32
CA ALA A 21 -43.53 -15.99 28.97
C ALA A 21 -43.44 -14.83 27.96
N ALA A 22 -42.46 -14.86 27.06
CA ALA A 22 -42.33 -13.89 25.97
C ALA A 22 -42.92 -14.47 24.68
N ILE A 23 -43.88 -13.74 24.12
CA ILE A 23 -44.53 -14.02 22.84
C ILE A 23 -43.62 -13.50 21.72
N LEU A 24 -43.19 -14.37 20.80
CA LEU A 24 -42.41 -14.00 19.61
C LEU A 24 -43.35 -13.48 18.50
N PRO A 25 -43.04 -12.36 17.82
CA PRO A 25 -43.69 -12.01 16.57
C PRO A 25 -43.12 -12.83 15.42
N SER A 26 -44.01 -13.41 14.62
CA SER A 26 -43.71 -14.10 13.35
C SER A 26 -43.18 -13.11 12.32
N ALA A 27 -41.89 -13.20 11.98
CA ALA A 27 -41.28 -12.41 10.91
C ALA A 27 -41.78 -12.91 9.55
N ALA A 28 -42.57 -12.08 8.86
CA ALA A 28 -42.88 -12.27 7.45
C ALA A 28 -41.60 -12.10 6.62
N SER A 29 -41.21 -13.15 5.90
CA SER A 29 -40.02 -13.15 5.05
C SER A 29 -40.26 -12.29 3.81
N ALA A 30 -39.87 -11.01 3.86
CA ALA A 30 -39.79 -10.16 2.68
C ALA A 30 -38.63 -10.67 1.81
N ARG A 31 -38.97 -11.28 0.67
CA ARG A 31 -38.01 -11.76 -0.32
C ARG A 31 -37.44 -10.54 -1.05
N ILE A 32 -36.29 -10.05 -0.58
CA ILE A 32 -35.50 -9.03 -1.28
C ILE A 32 -34.98 -9.69 -2.56
N LEU A 33 -35.52 -9.32 -3.72
CA LEU A 33 -34.87 -9.64 -4.99
C LEU A 33 -33.53 -8.89 -5.04
N PRO A 34 -32.43 -9.54 -5.43
CA PRO A 34 -31.18 -8.83 -5.64
C PRO A 34 -31.39 -7.90 -6.83
N THR A 35 -31.34 -6.60 -6.57
CA THR A 35 -31.20 -5.57 -7.59
C THR A 35 -29.85 -5.84 -8.26
N GLN A 36 -29.87 -6.42 -9.46
CA GLN A 36 -28.68 -6.47 -10.30
C GLN A 36 -28.33 -5.03 -10.67
N THR A 37 -27.43 -4.43 -9.90
CA THR A 37 -26.61 -3.33 -10.40
C THR A 37 -25.78 -3.92 -11.53
N THR A 38 -26.13 -3.58 -12.76
CA THR A 38 -25.28 -3.80 -13.92
C THR A 38 -24.05 -2.90 -13.77
N HIS A 39 -23.06 -3.36 -13.00
CA HIS A 39 -21.71 -2.86 -13.18
C HIS A 39 -21.32 -3.27 -14.59
N ASN A 40 -21.18 -2.27 -15.48
CA ASN A 40 -20.47 -2.45 -16.73
C ASN A 40 -19.03 -2.80 -16.37
N ASP A 41 -18.76 -4.09 -16.23
CA ASP A 41 -17.42 -4.64 -16.10
C ASP A 41 -16.73 -4.59 -17.47
N ASN A 42 -16.40 -3.37 -17.88
CA ASN A 42 -15.38 -3.10 -18.88
C ASN A 42 -14.06 -2.75 -18.18
N SER A 43 -13.77 -3.36 -17.01
CA SER A 43 -12.44 -3.28 -16.44
C SER A 43 -11.55 -4.22 -17.27
N THR A 44 -10.73 -3.65 -18.14
CA THR A 44 -9.70 -4.44 -18.83
C THR A 44 -8.77 -4.98 -17.76
N GLN A 45 -8.85 -6.28 -17.44
CA GLN A 45 -7.97 -6.89 -16.46
C GLN A 45 -6.51 -6.60 -16.84
N LEU A 46 -5.75 -6.01 -15.92
CA LEU A 46 -4.36 -5.64 -16.16
C LEU A 46 -3.54 -6.87 -16.57
N PRO A 47 -2.62 -6.75 -17.55
CA PRO A 47 -1.83 -7.87 -18.01
C PRO A 47 -0.80 -8.31 -16.95
N TYR A 48 -0.49 -9.60 -16.92
CA TYR A 48 0.67 -10.14 -16.21
C TYR A 48 1.90 -10.18 -17.12
N GLY A 49 3.09 -10.03 -16.56
CA GLY A 49 4.34 -10.12 -17.32
C GLY A 49 4.47 -9.09 -18.44
N THR A 50 3.75 -7.97 -18.37
CA THR A 50 3.83 -6.86 -19.32
C THR A 50 4.09 -5.58 -18.56
N VAL A 51 4.99 -4.75 -19.08
CA VAL A 51 5.36 -3.47 -18.45
C VAL A 51 4.24 -2.45 -18.61
N ILE A 52 3.86 -1.82 -17.51
CA ILE A 52 2.85 -0.78 -17.42
C ILE A 52 3.53 0.53 -16.97
N ASN A 53 3.55 1.54 -17.84
CA ASN A 53 4.26 2.80 -17.58
C ASN A 53 3.35 4.00 -17.29
N HIS A 54 2.04 3.89 -17.55
CA HIS A 54 1.09 4.99 -17.42
C HIS A 54 -0.21 4.52 -16.81
N CYS A 55 -0.79 5.35 -15.95
CA CYS A 55 -2.18 5.23 -15.54
C CYS A 55 -3.11 5.41 -16.76
N THR A 56 -4.22 4.68 -16.80
CA THR A 56 -5.30 4.78 -17.82
C THR A 56 -6.41 5.73 -17.36
N VAL A 57 -6.61 5.90 -16.04
CA VAL A 57 -7.62 6.79 -15.49
C VAL A 57 -7.18 8.25 -15.64
N PRO A 58 -8.01 9.14 -16.23
CA PRO A 58 -7.62 10.54 -16.39
C PRO A 58 -7.43 11.28 -15.06
N LYS A 59 -6.43 12.17 -15.03
CA LYS A 59 -6.10 13.04 -13.88
C LYS A 59 -5.66 12.30 -12.61
N THR A 60 -5.26 11.02 -12.72
CA THR A 60 -4.62 10.29 -11.63
C THR A 60 -3.10 10.30 -11.79
N ILE A 61 -2.41 10.19 -10.65
CA ILE A 61 -0.97 10.01 -10.59
C ILE A 61 -0.65 8.98 -9.51
N ALA A 62 0.16 7.97 -9.87
CA ALA A 62 0.71 7.01 -8.95
C ALA A 62 2.07 7.47 -8.46
N ILE A 63 2.14 7.94 -7.21
CA ILE A 63 3.42 8.14 -6.54
C ILE A 63 3.89 6.79 -6.01
N ALA A 64 5.06 6.32 -6.47
CA ALA A 64 5.61 5.06 -6.02
C ALA A 64 7.06 5.18 -5.53
N PHE A 65 7.35 4.41 -4.48
CA PHE A 65 8.63 4.36 -3.80
C PHE A 65 9.24 2.96 -3.87
N ASP A 66 10.51 2.90 -4.24
CA ASP A 66 11.30 1.66 -4.31
C ASP A 66 12.35 1.62 -3.18
N ASP A 67 12.94 0.44 -2.95
CA ASP A 67 14.05 0.12 -2.04
C ASP A 67 13.72 0.04 -0.54
N GLY A 68 12.49 0.37 -0.13
CA GLY A 68 12.02 0.20 1.25
C GLY A 68 11.74 -1.27 1.65
N PRO A 69 11.25 -1.52 2.88
CA PRO A 69 11.14 -0.55 3.96
C PRO A 69 12.53 -0.17 4.48
N TYR A 70 12.67 1.06 4.95
CA TYR A 70 13.91 1.57 5.55
C TYR A 70 13.62 2.63 6.61
N ILE A 71 14.67 3.20 7.22
CA ILE A 71 14.54 4.13 8.35
C ILE A 71 13.77 5.42 8.04
N TYR A 72 13.63 5.79 6.76
CA TYR A 72 12.89 6.99 6.35
C TYR A 72 11.45 6.70 5.90
N THR A 73 11.07 5.44 5.73
CA THR A 73 9.73 5.05 5.25
C THR A 73 8.63 5.57 6.17
N GLU A 74 8.81 5.51 7.50
CA GLU A 74 7.81 6.03 8.45
C GLU A 74 7.57 7.54 8.29
N GLN A 75 8.63 8.31 8.01
CA GLN A 75 8.49 9.74 7.75
C GLN A 75 7.72 9.99 6.46
N VAL A 76 7.94 9.17 5.42
CA VAL A 76 7.17 9.27 4.17
C VAL A 76 5.69 8.97 4.43
N LEU A 77 5.37 7.94 5.21
CA LEU A 77 4.01 7.59 5.61
C LEU A 77 3.34 8.75 6.38
N ASP A 78 4.03 9.37 7.34
CA ASP A 78 3.50 10.54 8.08
C ASP A 78 3.14 11.71 7.15
N ILE A 79 3.97 11.98 6.15
CA ILE A 79 3.74 13.06 5.18
C ILE A 79 2.52 12.73 4.30
N LEU A 80 2.40 11.48 3.85
CA LEU A 80 1.28 11.02 3.02
C LEU A 80 -0.05 11.04 3.79
N ALA A 81 -0.05 10.56 5.04
CA ALA A 81 -1.21 10.59 5.92
C ALA A 81 -1.72 12.02 6.16
N ASN A 82 -0.80 12.95 6.46
CA ASN A 82 -1.13 14.37 6.63
C ASN A 82 -1.72 15.02 5.37
N ALA A 83 -1.36 14.50 4.19
CA ALA A 83 -1.88 14.97 2.90
C ALA A 83 -3.14 14.21 2.43
N SER A 84 -3.54 13.14 3.14
CA SER A 84 -4.60 12.21 2.70
C SER A 84 -4.38 11.67 1.28
N ILE A 85 -3.14 11.29 0.98
CA ILE A 85 -2.73 10.71 -0.30
C ILE A 85 -2.27 9.28 -0.09
N HIS A 86 -2.74 8.37 -0.94
CA HIS A 86 -2.22 7.00 -1.01
C HIS A 86 -1.10 6.91 -2.05
N ALA A 87 -0.23 5.91 -1.87
CA ALA A 87 0.99 5.71 -2.65
C ALA A 87 1.23 4.21 -2.81
N THR A 88 2.22 3.85 -3.63
CA THR A 88 2.63 2.45 -3.81
C THR A 88 4.07 2.27 -3.33
N PHE A 89 4.31 1.23 -2.54
CA PHE A 89 5.64 0.91 -2.04
C PHE A 89 6.09 -0.44 -2.59
N PHE A 90 7.15 -0.43 -3.41
CA PHE A 90 7.79 -1.64 -3.90
C PHE A 90 8.92 -2.01 -2.93
N PHE A 91 8.62 -2.94 -2.03
CA PHE A 91 9.54 -3.33 -0.98
C PHE A 91 10.47 -4.46 -1.39
N ASN A 92 11.70 -4.41 -0.87
CA ASN A 92 12.66 -5.51 -0.91
C ASN A 92 12.51 -6.42 0.32
N GLY A 93 13.15 -7.59 0.26
CA GLY A 93 13.28 -8.50 1.39
C GLY A 93 14.46 -8.18 2.29
N ASP A 94 15.65 -8.12 1.70
CA ASP A 94 16.93 -7.89 2.39
C ASP A 94 17.87 -7.08 1.50
N TRP A 95 17.74 -5.75 1.54
CA TRP A 95 18.52 -4.83 0.71
C TRP A 95 19.00 -3.59 1.49
N LYS A 96 18.13 -2.59 1.70
CA LYS A 96 18.43 -1.43 2.55
C LYS A 96 18.18 -1.75 4.01
N GLY A 97 17.03 -2.37 4.28
CA GLY A 97 16.70 -2.99 5.54
C GLY A 97 16.26 -4.43 5.31
N ASN A 98 15.98 -5.12 6.42
CA ASN A 98 15.40 -6.45 6.41
C ASN A 98 13.89 -6.37 6.68
N ILE A 99 13.09 -6.98 5.80
CA ILE A 99 11.63 -6.89 5.84
C ILE A 99 11.01 -7.50 7.11
N TYR A 100 11.67 -8.51 7.72
CA TYR A 100 11.19 -9.10 8.97
C TYR A 100 11.42 -8.17 10.16
N GLU A 101 12.59 -7.54 10.22
CA GLU A 101 12.93 -6.57 11.27
C GLU A 101 12.06 -5.31 11.17
N LEU A 102 11.75 -4.88 9.94
CA LEU A 102 10.93 -3.71 9.64
C LEU A 102 9.46 -4.08 9.34
N SER A 103 9.00 -5.25 9.77
CA SER A 103 7.64 -5.75 9.49
C SER A 103 6.52 -4.84 10.02
N HIS A 104 6.79 -4.06 11.08
CA HIS A 104 5.87 -3.06 11.59
C HIS A 104 5.61 -1.94 10.58
N ILE A 105 6.62 -1.51 9.81
CA ILE A 105 6.48 -0.52 8.74
C ILE A 105 5.62 -1.10 7.61
N VAL A 106 5.90 -2.34 7.19
CA VAL A 106 5.12 -3.02 6.13
C VAL A 106 3.64 -3.12 6.50
N ARG A 107 3.33 -3.49 7.75
CA ARG A 107 1.94 -3.54 8.24
C ARG A 107 1.30 -2.16 8.31
N ARG A 108 2.05 -1.14 8.74
CA ARG A 108 1.60 0.25 8.80
C ARG A 108 1.26 0.77 7.40
N THR A 109 2.13 0.54 6.42
CA THR A 109 1.90 0.90 5.01
C THR A 109 0.55 0.38 4.51
N LEU A 110 0.25 -0.90 4.76
CA LEU A 110 -1.05 -1.47 4.39
C LEU A 110 -2.22 -0.87 5.20
N ALA A 111 -2.06 -0.74 6.52
CA ALA A 111 -3.11 -0.25 7.42
C ALA A 111 -3.51 1.21 7.13
N GLU A 112 -2.59 2.02 6.60
CA GLU A 112 -2.83 3.40 6.17
C GLU A 112 -3.38 3.50 4.73
N GLY A 113 -3.69 2.37 4.08
CA GLY A 113 -4.34 2.34 2.77
C GLY A 113 -3.39 2.45 1.57
N HIS A 114 -2.08 2.37 1.79
CA HIS A 114 -1.12 2.32 0.69
C HIS A 114 -1.06 0.93 0.06
N GLN A 115 -0.69 0.89 -1.22
CA GLN A 115 -0.44 -0.37 -1.89
C GLN A 115 1.00 -0.83 -1.65
N ILE A 116 1.16 -2.14 -1.52
CA ILE A 116 2.46 -2.79 -1.42
C ILE A 116 2.68 -3.63 -2.68
N GLY A 117 3.90 -3.60 -3.20
CA GLY A 117 4.38 -4.43 -4.30
C GLY A 117 5.75 -5.02 -3.99
N SER A 118 6.15 -6.01 -4.78
CA SER A 118 7.45 -6.66 -4.69
C SER A 118 8.51 -5.90 -5.48
N HIS A 119 9.71 -5.74 -4.89
CA HIS A 119 10.89 -5.23 -5.58
C HIS A 119 12.03 -6.26 -5.63
N SER A 120 11.71 -7.55 -5.55
CA SER A 120 12.61 -8.70 -5.36
C SER A 120 13.26 -8.78 -3.97
N TRP A 121 13.75 -9.96 -3.59
CA TRP A 121 14.35 -10.21 -2.28
C TRP A 121 15.59 -9.34 -2.03
N SER A 122 16.65 -9.50 -2.84
CA SER A 122 17.97 -8.90 -2.60
C SER A 122 18.33 -7.79 -3.60
N HIS A 123 17.35 -7.34 -4.39
CA HIS A 123 17.52 -6.28 -5.38
C HIS A 123 18.57 -6.66 -6.44
N LEU A 124 18.56 -7.91 -6.94
CA LEU A 124 19.45 -8.35 -8.03
C LEU A 124 18.95 -7.93 -9.41
N ASN A 125 19.87 -7.69 -10.36
CA ASN A 125 19.47 -7.36 -11.72
C ASN A 125 18.95 -8.64 -12.39
N LEU A 126 17.63 -8.76 -12.43
CA LEU A 126 16.93 -9.98 -12.88
C LEU A 126 17.29 -10.36 -14.33
N THR A 127 17.73 -9.41 -15.15
CA THR A 127 18.12 -9.67 -16.55
C THR A 127 19.48 -10.36 -16.69
N THR A 128 20.27 -10.43 -15.61
CA THR A 128 21.65 -10.96 -15.61
C THR A 128 21.79 -12.27 -14.85
N ILE A 129 20.71 -12.79 -14.27
CA ILE A 129 20.71 -14.00 -13.45
C ILE A 129 19.89 -15.13 -14.10
N PRO A 130 20.11 -16.40 -13.75
CA PRO A 130 19.34 -17.53 -14.26
C PRO A 130 17.86 -17.46 -13.88
N TYR A 131 16.99 -18.07 -14.71
CA TYR A 131 15.53 -18.13 -14.47
C TYR A 131 15.16 -18.63 -13.06
N SER A 132 15.80 -19.71 -12.60
CA SER A 132 15.57 -20.24 -11.26
C SER A 132 15.93 -19.25 -10.15
N THR A 133 16.94 -18.41 -10.36
CA THR A 133 17.30 -17.35 -9.42
C THR A 133 16.29 -16.20 -9.47
N ILE A 134 15.74 -15.86 -10.64
CA ILE A 134 14.62 -14.90 -10.75
C ILE A 134 13.43 -15.39 -9.92
N LEU A 135 13.03 -16.66 -10.08
CA LEU A 135 11.94 -17.24 -9.30
C LEU A 135 12.25 -17.23 -7.80
N THR A 136 13.48 -17.56 -7.41
CA THR A 136 13.91 -17.54 -6.00
C THR A 136 13.81 -16.13 -5.41
N GLU A 137 14.28 -15.11 -6.12
CA GLU A 137 14.22 -13.71 -5.71
C GLU A 137 12.78 -13.23 -5.46
N MET A 138 11.83 -13.66 -6.30
CA MET A 138 10.42 -13.30 -6.14
C MET A 138 9.74 -14.11 -5.03
N LEU A 139 9.82 -15.45 -5.11
CA LEU A 139 9.12 -16.36 -4.20
C LEU A 139 9.59 -16.23 -2.74
N THR A 140 10.87 -15.90 -2.51
CA THR A 140 11.38 -15.66 -1.15
C THR A 140 10.70 -14.45 -0.52
N LEU A 141 10.54 -13.37 -1.30
CA LEU A 141 9.84 -12.18 -0.85
C LEU A 141 8.33 -12.42 -0.72
N GLU A 142 7.72 -13.22 -1.58
CA GLU A 142 6.31 -13.65 -1.42
C GLU A 142 6.08 -14.37 -0.10
N SER A 143 6.96 -15.30 0.27
CA SER A 143 6.88 -16.00 1.55
C SER A 143 6.97 -15.03 2.73
N ALA A 144 7.83 -14.00 2.63
CA ALA A 144 7.95 -12.98 3.67
C ALA A 144 6.69 -12.12 3.76
N PHE A 145 6.13 -11.66 2.63
CA PHE A 145 4.87 -10.94 2.60
C PHE A 145 3.72 -11.76 3.18
N HIS A 146 3.59 -13.02 2.77
CA HIS A 146 2.55 -13.89 3.31
C HIS A 146 2.68 -14.06 4.83
N HIS A 147 3.91 -14.21 5.35
CA HIS A 147 4.15 -14.26 6.79
C HIS A 147 3.77 -12.96 7.52
N ILE A 148 4.06 -11.80 6.93
CA ILE A 148 3.88 -10.50 7.57
C ILE A 148 2.42 -9.99 7.46
N LEU A 149 1.81 -10.17 6.29
CA LEU A 149 0.52 -9.59 5.87
C LEU A 149 -0.63 -10.60 5.76
N GLY A 150 -0.33 -11.91 5.69
CA GLY A 150 -1.32 -12.96 5.44
C GLY A 150 -1.70 -13.14 3.97
N PHE A 151 -1.15 -12.35 3.06
CA PHE A 151 -1.33 -12.47 1.61
C PHE A 151 -0.05 -12.04 0.87
N THR A 152 -0.02 -12.31 -0.43
CA THR A 152 1.10 -11.99 -1.31
C THR A 152 0.69 -10.89 -2.29
N PRO A 153 1.39 -9.75 -2.34
CA PRO A 153 1.20 -8.74 -3.38
C PRO A 153 1.40 -9.28 -4.79
N THR A 154 0.56 -8.85 -5.74
CA THR A 154 0.61 -9.26 -7.16
C THR A 154 1.21 -8.20 -8.08
N TYR A 155 1.77 -7.14 -7.51
CA TYR A 155 2.42 -6.05 -8.24
C TYR A 155 3.92 -6.11 -8.00
N THR A 156 4.70 -5.87 -9.05
CA THR A 156 6.15 -5.76 -8.92
C THR A 156 6.68 -4.63 -9.78
N ARG A 157 7.77 -4.03 -9.32
CA ARG A 157 8.67 -3.25 -10.18
C ARG A 157 10.00 -3.98 -10.16
N THR A 158 10.58 -4.24 -11.32
CA THR A 158 11.88 -4.93 -11.36
C THR A 158 13.00 -3.96 -10.98
N PRO A 159 14.03 -4.42 -10.23
CA PRO A 159 15.20 -3.61 -9.95
C PRO A 159 15.79 -2.96 -11.21
N TRP A 160 16.20 -1.68 -11.08
CA TRP A 160 16.69 -0.83 -12.19
C TRP A 160 15.71 -0.62 -13.36
N LEU A 161 14.42 -0.97 -13.21
CA LEU A 161 13.45 -1.05 -14.32
C LEU A 161 13.88 -1.99 -15.45
N HIS A 162 14.87 -2.84 -15.20
CA HIS A 162 15.41 -3.73 -16.21
C HIS A 162 14.48 -4.93 -16.43
N VAL A 163 14.14 -5.19 -17.69
CA VAL A 163 13.34 -6.33 -18.11
C VAL A 163 13.90 -6.91 -19.40
N ASN A 164 13.71 -8.21 -19.58
CA ASN A 164 13.89 -8.92 -20.85
C ASN A 164 12.79 -10.00 -20.95
N GLU A 165 12.73 -10.73 -22.07
CA GLU A 165 11.71 -11.77 -22.27
C GLU A 165 11.72 -12.83 -21.17
N LEU A 166 12.90 -13.21 -20.67
CA LEU A 166 13.05 -14.18 -19.59
C LEU A 166 12.43 -13.68 -18.27
N VAL A 167 12.70 -12.43 -17.91
CA VAL A 167 12.13 -11.78 -16.72
C VAL A 167 10.61 -11.64 -16.86
N LEU A 168 10.12 -11.15 -18.01
CA LEU A 168 8.69 -10.98 -18.24
C LEU A 168 7.94 -12.31 -18.25
N SER A 169 8.54 -13.39 -18.77
CA SER A 169 8.02 -14.75 -18.66
C SER A 169 7.90 -15.20 -17.21
N ALA A 170 8.92 -14.97 -16.39
CA ALA A 170 8.87 -15.29 -14.96
C ALA A 170 7.77 -14.50 -14.24
N MET A 171 7.65 -13.20 -14.52
CA MET A 171 6.60 -12.37 -13.95
C MET A 171 5.20 -12.80 -14.41
N SER A 172 5.06 -13.29 -15.65
CA SER A 172 3.80 -13.85 -16.14
C SER A 172 3.44 -15.15 -15.42
N GLU A 173 4.40 -16.07 -15.26
CA GLU A 173 4.22 -17.34 -14.54
C GLU A 173 3.79 -17.12 -13.09
N LEU A 174 4.44 -16.16 -12.42
CA LEU A 174 4.15 -15.77 -11.04
C LEU A 174 2.95 -14.83 -10.89
N ARG A 175 2.28 -14.48 -12.00
CA ARG A 175 1.11 -13.57 -12.03
C ARG A 175 1.36 -12.18 -11.43
N TYR A 176 2.52 -11.62 -11.74
CA TYR A 176 2.86 -10.23 -11.43
C TYR A 176 2.41 -9.26 -12.53
N HIS A 177 1.78 -8.16 -12.11
CA HIS A 177 1.69 -6.94 -12.90
C HIS A 177 3.02 -6.19 -12.80
N VAL A 178 3.67 -5.94 -13.93
CA VAL A 178 5.01 -5.32 -13.97
C VAL A 178 4.87 -3.81 -14.14
N ILE A 179 5.15 -3.06 -13.09
CA ILE A 179 4.98 -1.61 -13.04
C ILE A 179 6.31 -0.93 -13.35
N GLY A 180 6.34 -0.22 -14.48
CA GLY A 180 7.45 0.65 -14.85
C GLY A 180 7.29 2.04 -14.26
N ALA A 181 7.75 3.05 -14.99
CA ALA A 181 7.63 4.45 -14.61
C ALA A 181 7.59 5.35 -15.85
N SER A 182 6.75 6.39 -15.82
CA SER A 182 6.76 7.46 -16.82
C SER A 182 7.31 8.78 -16.29
N ILE A 183 7.60 8.87 -14.99
CA ILE A 183 8.31 9.98 -14.35
C ILE A 183 9.40 9.39 -13.46
N VAL A 184 10.67 9.61 -13.80
CA VAL A 184 11.81 9.20 -12.96
C VAL A 184 12.41 10.45 -12.32
N THR A 185 12.40 10.50 -10.99
CA THR A 185 12.84 11.69 -10.26
C THR A 185 14.36 11.79 -10.10
N ASP A 186 15.09 10.71 -10.38
CA ASP A 186 16.54 10.60 -10.19
C ASP A 186 16.99 11.05 -8.78
N ASP A 187 16.15 10.77 -7.78
CA ASP A 187 16.33 11.20 -6.40
C ASP A 187 17.54 10.54 -5.72
N LYS A 188 17.86 9.28 -6.06
CA LYS A 188 19.11 8.62 -5.66
C LYS A 188 20.37 9.44 -6.04
N THR A 189 20.44 9.95 -7.26
CA THR A 189 21.60 10.74 -7.74
C THR A 189 21.66 12.13 -7.08
N ASN A 190 20.48 12.67 -6.75
CA ASN A 190 20.30 14.01 -6.21
C ASN A 190 20.04 14.05 -4.69
N ASP A 191 20.31 12.95 -3.96
CA ASP A 191 20.09 12.84 -2.51
C ASP A 191 21.09 13.68 -1.71
N HIS A 192 20.93 15.00 -1.80
CA HIS A 192 21.70 15.99 -1.07
C HIS A 192 20.86 17.25 -0.85
N PRO A 193 20.99 17.93 0.30
CA PRO A 193 20.21 19.14 0.60
C PRO A 193 20.27 20.24 -0.47
N SER A 194 21.41 20.40 -1.14
CA SER A 194 21.61 21.41 -2.20
C SER A 194 21.23 20.96 -3.62
N ARG A 195 20.89 19.68 -3.84
CA ARG A 195 20.61 19.11 -5.17
C ARG A 195 19.22 18.50 -5.32
N SER A 196 18.58 18.10 -4.22
CA SER A 196 17.25 17.47 -4.21
C SER A 196 16.15 18.27 -4.93
N TRP A 197 16.30 19.59 -5.07
CA TRP A 197 15.41 20.41 -5.89
C TRP A 197 15.38 19.98 -7.36
N ARG A 198 16.47 19.41 -7.89
CA ARG A 198 16.54 18.91 -9.28
C ARG A 198 15.58 17.76 -9.52
N SER A 199 15.41 16.86 -8.55
CA SER A 199 14.43 15.78 -8.61
C SER A 199 12.99 16.28 -8.65
N PHE A 200 12.71 17.39 -7.96
CA PHE A 200 11.41 18.03 -8.05
C PHE A 200 11.18 18.69 -9.42
N GLU A 201 12.22 19.25 -10.06
CA GLU A 201 12.11 19.73 -11.44
C GLU A 201 11.85 18.60 -12.43
N LEU A 202 12.56 17.46 -12.31
CA LEU A 202 12.32 16.28 -13.14
C LEU A 202 10.90 15.73 -12.96
N PHE A 203 10.38 15.76 -11.73
CA PHE A 203 8.99 15.42 -11.47
C PHE A 203 8.00 16.33 -12.23
N LYS A 204 8.18 17.65 -12.16
CA LYS A 204 7.33 18.62 -12.88
C LYS A 204 7.43 18.47 -14.40
N GLU A 205 8.65 18.28 -14.92
CA GLU A 205 8.90 18.02 -16.35
C GLU A 205 8.16 16.76 -16.81
N GLY A 206 8.26 15.67 -16.04
CA GLY A 206 7.52 14.44 -16.30
C GLY A 206 6.00 14.64 -16.36
N LEU A 207 5.44 15.46 -15.46
CA LEU A 207 4.02 15.82 -15.49
C LEU A 207 3.63 16.62 -16.74
N GLU A 208 4.49 17.53 -17.20
CA GLU A 208 4.28 18.31 -18.43
C GLU A 208 4.29 17.40 -19.67
N HIS A 209 5.08 16.33 -19.64
CA HIS A 209 5.11 15.27 -20.64
C HIS A 209 4.04 14.18 -20.45
N ARG A 210 3.02 14.45 -19.62
CA ARG A 210 1.88 13.54 -19.37
C ARG A 210 2.28 12.20 -18.74
N GLY A 211 3.40 12.17 -18.02
CA GLY A 211 3.74 11.05 -17.14
C GLY A 211 2.73 10.93 -15.99
N SER A 212 2.54 9.71 -15.51
CA SER A 212 1.53 9.42 -14.48
C SER A 212 1.93 8.35 -13.48
N ILE A 213 3.05 7.64 -13.69
CA ILE A 213 3.63 6.72 -12.70
C ILE A 213 5.01 7.24 -12.33
N VAL A 214 5.17 7.64 -11.07
CA VAL A 214 6.38 8.24 -10.52
C VAL A 214 7.26 7.15 -9.91
N LEU A 215 8.56 7.26 -10.14
CA LEU A 215 9.60 6.53 -9.44
C LEU A 215 10.40 7.50 -8.55
N ALA A 216 10.35 7.24 -7.26
CA ALA A 216 11.24 7.78 -6.24
C ALA A 216 11.64 6.64 -5.28
N HIS A 217 12.44 6.93 -4.26
CA HIS A 217 12.94 5.94 -3.32
C HIS A 217 12.78 6.46 -1.89
N ASP A 218 11.92 5.81 -1.11
CA ASP A 218 11.70 6.14 0.30
C ASP A 218 12.89 5.75 1.18
N SER A 219 13.89 5.05 0.62
CA SER A 219 15.16 4.78 1.29
C SER A 219 16.13 5.98 1.31
N GLN A 220 15.80 7.10 0.66
CA GLN A 220 16.68 8.29 0.55
C GLN A 220 16.24 9.41 1.49
N GLU A 221 17.19 10.04 2.17
CA GLU A 221 16.89 11.02 3.23
C GLU A 221 16.20 12.26 2.67
N ASN A 222 16.72 12.84 1.58
CA ASN A 222 16.17 14.05 0.99
C ASN A 222 14.92 13.76 0.16
N THR A 223 14.69 12.51 -0.25
CA THR A 223 13.37 12.12 -0.77
C THR A 223 12.32 12.33 0.30
N ALA A 224 12.50 11.72 1.48
CA ALA A 224 11.58 11.85 2.61
C ALA A 224 11.49 13.30 3.14
N LYS A 225 12.63 13.96 3.35
CA LYS A 225 12.67 15.30 3.98
C LYS A 225 12.29 16.46 3.06
N ARG A 226 12.41 16.31 1.73
CA ARG A 226 12.30 17.45 0.79
C ARG A 226 11.43 17.16 -0.42
N LEU A 227 11.59 16.01 -1.08
CA LEU A 227 10.93 15.74 -2.35
C LEU A 227 9.43 15.43 -2.18
N VAL A 228 9.07 14.56 -1.23
CA VAL A 228 7.69 14.06 -1.07
C VAL A 228 6.69 15.21 -0.87
N GLY A 229 6.97 16.13 0.06
CA GLY A 229 6.10 17.29 0.30
C GLY A 229 5.95 18.19 -0.93
N GLY A 230 7.03 18.38 -1.70
CA GLY A 230 7.00 19.13 -2.96
C GLY A 230 6.13 18.46 -4.02
N MET A 231 6.29 17.15 -4.22
CA MET A 231 5.48 16.38 -5.18
C MET A 231 3.99 16.46 -4.82
N ILE A 232 3.64 16.26 -3.55
CA ILE A 232 2.26 16.35 -3.05
C ILE A 232 1.66 17.73 -3.32
N GLY A 233 2.38 18.80 -2.97
CA GLY A 233 1.90 20.17 -3.19
C GLY A 233 1.64 20.46 -4.66
N GLU A 234 2.47 19.94 -5.55
CA GLU A 234 2.31 20.11 -7.00
C GLU A 234 1.14 19.29 -7.57
N VAL A 235 0.95 18.05 -7.10
CA VAL A 235 -0.23 17.21 -7.44
C VAL A 235 -1.52 17.94 -7.08
N GLN A 236 -1.61 18.44 -5.85
CA GLN A 236 -2.77 19.18 -5.36
C GLN A 236 -2.98 20.48 -6.15
N ARG A 237 -1.92 21.24 -6.42
CA ARG A 237 -1.98 22.49 -7.20
C ARG A 237 -2.51 22.27 -8.62
N ARG A 238 -2.17 21.14 -9.24
CA ARG A 238 -2.64 20.76 -10.59
C ARG A 238 -4.05 20.14 -10.60
N GLY A 239 -4.65 19.91 -9.43
CA GLY A 239 -5.94 19.22 -9.31
C GLY A 239 -5.87 17.75 -9.77
N LEU A 240 -4.69 17.14 -9.66
CA LEU A 240 -4.50 15.71 -9.87
C LEU A 240 -4.91 14.94 -8.61
N LYS A 241 -5.37 13.71 -8.79
CA LYS A 241 -5.65 12.79 -7.69
C LYS A 241 -4.41 11.93 -7.45
N GLY A 242 -3.81 12.06 -6.27
CA GLY A 242 -2.72 11.18 -5.83
C GLY A 242 -3.32 9.86 -5.36
N GLU A 243 -3.10 8.81 -6.12
CA GLU A 243 -3.70 7.49 -5.89
C GLU A 243 -2.59 6.43 -5.86
N SER A 244 -2.85 5.28 -5.24
CA SER A 244 -2.01 4.10 -5.43
C SER A 244 -2.15 3.53 -6.84
N VAL A 245 -1.24 2.64 -7.25
CA VAL A 245 -1.30 1.93 -8.54
C VAL A 245 -2.60 1.09 -8.60
N LEU A 246 -3.15 0.63 -7.46
CA LEU A 246 -4.53 0.20 -7.25
C LEU A 246 -5.02 0.48 -5.81
N PHE A 247 -6.34 0.68 -5.67
CA PHE A 247 -7.13 0.61 -4.45
C PHE A 247 -8.50 -0.02 -4.76
N GLU A 248 -8.92 -1.02 -3.98
CA GLU A 248 -10.18 -1.78 -4.18
C GLU A 248 -11.49 -0.95 -4.12
N THR A 249 -11.44 0.39 -4.04
CA THR A 249 -12.62 1.27 -4.02
C THR A 249 -12.86 2.06 -5.32
N GLY A 250 -12.19 1.72 -6.43
CA GLY A 250 -12.53 2.28 -7.75
C GLY A 250 -12.04 3.71 -8.00
N LEU A 251 -10.91 4.09 -7.40
CA LEU A 251 -10.15 5.32 -7.69
C LEU A 251 -8.74 4.98 -8.19
N ASP A 252 -8.69 4.01 -9.10
CA ASP A 252 -7.46 3.39 -9.54
C ASP A 252 -6.69 4.24 -10.55
N CYS A 253 -5.40 3.98 -10.67
CA CYS A 253 -4.66 4.38 -11.86
C CYS A 253 -5.10 3.60 -13.10
N PHE A 254 -5.84 2.48 -12.98
CA PHE A 254 -6.15 1.55 -14.07
C PHE A 254 -7.63 1.30 -14.35
#